data_AF-A0AAW2JG60-F1
#
_entry.id   AF-A0AAW2JG60-F1
#
_cell.length_a   1.000
_cell.length_b   1.000
_cell.length_c   1.000
_cell.angle_alpha   90.00
_cell.angle_beta   90.00
_cell.angle_gamma   90.00
#
_symmetry.space_group_name_H-M   'P 1'
#
loop_
_entity.id
_entity.type
_entity.pdbx_description
1 polymer ?
#
loop_
_entity_poly.entity_id
_entity_poly.type
_entity_poly.pdbx_seq_one_letter_code
_entity_poly.pdbx_strand_id
1 'polypeptide(L)'
;MDLPALIVTKGDATTSSPFLEKEINISEMYLDSKPCVLYVWKICESLLLILKLSKARLMGSKLREIKQEDSLQILAWRRDNGLLLHIHRAMHAVIDRQKNHGMHFRVLAKALRLSGGDHIHSGTVVGKLEGERDITLGFVDLLRDDFIEKDRSRGIYFTQDWVSLPGVIPVASGGIHVWHMPALTEIFGDDSVLQFGGGTLGHPWGNAPGAVANRVALEACVQARNEGRDLAAEGNAIIREASKWSPELAAACEVWKEIRF
;
A
#
# COMPACT_ATOMS: atom_id res chain seq x y z
N MET A 1 -4.25 -14.36 18.28
CA MET A 1 -3.01 -13.69 17.85
C MET A 1 -3.41 -12.30 17.40
N ASP A 2 -3.09 -11.29 18.19
CA ASP A 2 -3.51 -9.90 17.98
C ASP A 2 -2.70 -9.26 16.85
N LEU A 3 -3.35 -9.03 15.70
CA LEU A 3 -2.77 -8.24 14.62
C LEU A 3 -2.86 -6.74 14.97
N PRO A 4 -1.75 -5.98 14.89
CA PRO A 4 -1.72 -4.57 15.22
C PRO A 4 -2.64 -3.76 14.31
N ALA A 5 -3.33 -2.76 14.87
CA ALA A 5 -4.20 -1.86 14.13
C ALA A 5 -3.34 -0.77 13.47
N LEU A 6 -3.09 -0.88 12.16
CA LEU A 6 -2.45 0.18 11.39
C LEU A 6 -3.50 1.20 10.92
N ILE A 7 -3.71 2.26 11.71
CA ILE A 7 -4.53 3.42 11.32
C ILE A 7 -3.62 4.42 10.59
N VAL A 8 -3.70 4.47 9.26
CA VAL A 8 -2.95 5.46 8.45
C VAL A 8 -3.82 6.69 8.21
N THR A 9 -3.50 7.80 8.87
CA THR A 9 -4.04 9.13 8.50
C THR A 9 -3.00 9.91 7.71
N LYS A 10 -3.42 10.61 6.66
CA LYS A 10 -2.54 11.48 5.86
C LYS A 10 -2.61 12.89 6.45
N GLY A 11 -1.54 13.35 7.10
CA GLY A 11 -1.38 14.74 7.52
C GLY A 11 -0.51 15.52 6.53
N ASP A 12 -0.97 16.68 6.06
CA ASP A 12 -0.17 17.60 5.25
C ASP A 12 0.80 18.39 6.15
N ALA A 13 2.10 18.21 5.96
CA ALA A 13 3.13 19.05 6.57
C ALA A 13 3.74 19.97 5.50
N THR A 14 2.98 20.98 5.09
CA THR A 14 3.46 22.08 4.24
C THR A 14 4.13 23.14 5.11
N THR A 15 5.27 22.86 5.74
CA THR A 15 6.12 23.91 6.29
C THR A 15 7.59 23.59 6.06
N SER A 16 8.22 24.45 5.25
CA SER A 16 9.66 24.54 5.08
C SER A 16 10.30 24.94 6.41
N SER A 17 10.77 23.99 7.20
CA SER A 17 11.56 24.29 8.38
C SER A 17 12.60 23.17 8.64
N PRO A 18 13.87 23.51 8.89
CA PRO A 18 14.88 22.54 9.27
C PRO A 18 14.69 22.18 10.74
N PHE A 19 13.79 21.24 11.03
CA PHE A 19 13.70 20.59 12.34
C PHE A 19 13.88 19.08 12.16
N LEU A 20 15.15 18.64 12.25
CA LEU A 20 15.44 17.48 13.09
C LEU A 20 15.01 17.87 14.53
N GLU A 21 14.42 16.94 15.27
CA GLU A 21 13.95 17.14 16.65
C GLU A 21 12.56 17.80 16.80
N LYS A 22 11.51 17.10 16.38
CA LYS A 22 10.44 16.85 17.36
C LYS A 22 10.56 15.39 17.75
N GLU A 23 10.90 15.13 19.01
CA GLU A 23 10.77 13.80 19.59
C GLU A 23 9.33 13.33 19.37
N ILE A 24 9.16 12.32 18.52
CA ILE A 24 7.88 11.61 18.44
C ILE A 24 7.78 10.85 19.76
N ASN A 25 6.88 11.27 20.64
CA ASN A 25 6.68 10.61 21.91
C ASN A 25 6.12 9.20 21.65
N ILE A 26 6.94 8.17 21.85
CA ILE A 26 6.60 6.76 21.60
C ILE A 26 5.38 6.32 22.41
N SER A 27 5.07 6.99 23.53
CA SER A 27 3.86 6.69 24.33
C SER A 27 2.54 7.05 23.63
N GLU A 28 2.55 7.96 22.64
CA GLU A 28 1.39 8.30 21.80
C GLU A 28 1.21 7.33 20.62
N MET A 29 2.16 6.41 20.43
CA MET A 29 2.10 5.36 19.41
C MET A 29 1.40 4.09 19.92
N TYR A 30 0.62 4.18 20.99
CA TYR A 30 -0.20 3.08 21.49
C TYR A 30 -1.64 3.55 21.68
N LEU A 31 -2.60 2.82 21.09
CA LEU A 31 -4.03 3.01 21.34
C LEU A 31 -4.57 1.72 21.96
N ASP A 32 -5.06 1.81 23.20
CA ASP A 32 -5.55 0.67 23.98
C ASP A 32 -4.57 -0.52 24.01
N SER A 33 -3.28 -0.24 24.28
CA SER A 33 -2.18 -1.23 24.32
C SER A 33 -1.80 -1.86 22.97
N LYS A 34 -2.40 -1.44 21.86
CA LYS A 34 -1.97 -1.85 20.51
C LYS A 34 -1.00 -0.82 19.93
N PRO A 35 0.10 -1.26 19.30
CA PRO A 35 0.99 -0.33 18.62
C PRO A 35 0.26 0.31 17.43
N CYS A 36 0.37 1.62 17.34
CA CYS A 36 -0.16 2.48 16.30
C CYS A 36 1.00 3.15 15.57
N VAL A 37 0.89 3.29 14.26
CA VAL A 37 1.94 3.87 13.43
C VAL A 37 1.33 4.92 12.51
N LEU A 38 1.90 6.13 12.56
CA LEU A 38 1.65 7.19 11.59
C LEU A 38 2.87 7.33 10.68
N TYR A 39 2.68 7.18 9.37
CA TYR A 39 3.76 7.48 8.42
C TYR A 39 3.96 8.99 8.31
N VAL A 40 5.06 9.49 8.85
CA VAL A 40 5.45 10.89 8.70
C VAL A 40 6.03 11.09 7.31
N TRP A 41 5.40 11.96 6.53
CA TRP A 41 5.82 12.24 5.16
C TRP A 41 7.13 13.05 5.18
N LYS A 42 8.20 12.49 4.63
CA LYS A 42 9.42 13.22 4.28
C LYS A 42 9.66 13.09 2.77
N ILE A 43 9.55 14.20 2.03
CA ILE A 43 10.03 14.22 0.64
C ILE A 43 11.56 14.23 0.72
N CYS A 44 12.16 13.06 0.65
CA CYS A 44 13.56 12.98 0.24
C CYS A 44 13.59 13.03 -1.29
N GLU A 45 14.53 13.79 -1.85
CA GLU A 45 14.84 13.86 -3.29
C GLU A 45 15.18 12.50 -3.94
N SER A 46 15.09 11.39 -3.19
CA SER A 46 15.40 10.03 -3.61
C SER A 46 14.37 9.41 -4.57
N LEU A 47 13.07 9.69 -4.45
CA LEU A 47 12.12 9.25 -5.51
C LEU A 47 12.29 10.07 -6.79
N LEU A 48 12.79 11.30 -6.65
CA LEU A 48 13.24 12.13 -7.74
C LEU A 48 14.45 11.50 -8.45
N LEU A 49 15.21 10.59 -7.85
CA LEU A 49 16.39 9.95 -8.46
C LEU A 49 15.98 8.99 -9.60
N ILE A 50 15.00 8.10 -9.37
CA ILE A 50 14.50 7.19 -10.43
C ILE A 50 13.83 7.99 -11.56
N LEU A 51 13.09 9.04 -11.23
CA LEU A 51 12.44 9.95 -12.19
C LEU A 51 13.45 10.86 -12.93
N LYS A 52 14.47 11.39 -12.26
CA LYS A 52 15.54 12.23 -12.84
C LYS A 52 16.45 11.40 -13.76
N LEU A 53 16.78 10.16 -13.40
CA LEU A 53 17.54 9.25 -14.25
C LEU A 53 16.78 8.90 -15.54
N SER A 54 15.46 8.73 -15.45
CA SER A 54 14.58 8.51 -16.61
C SER A 54 14.50 9.75 -17.51
N LYS A 55 14.40 10.95 -16.92
CA LYS A 55 14.33 12.24 -17.64
C LYS A 55 15.65 12.67 -18.27
N ALA A 56 16.78 12.39 -17.63
CA ALA A 56 18.11 12.71 -18.15
C ALA A 56 18.47 11.87 -19.39
N ARG A 57 17.98 10.63 -19.48
CA ARG A 57 18.15 9.78 -20.67
C ARG A 57 17.34 10.26 -21.88
N LEU A 58 16.18 10.88 -21.65
CA LEU A 58 15.30 11.43 -22.69
C LEU A 58 15.76 12.82 -23.21
N MET A 59 16.50 13.58 -22.42
CA MET A 59 16.79 15.00 -22.70
C MET A 59 18.23 15.27 -23.18
N GLY A 60 19.05 14.25 -23.44
CA GLY A 60 20.39 14.39 -24.03
C GLY A 60 21.33 15.35 -23.30
N SER A 61 21.06 15.66 -22.04
CA SER A 61 21.73 16.74 -21.29
C SER A 61 22.91 16.17 -20.51
N LYS A 62 24.08 16.81 -20.59
CA LYS A 62 25.23 16.53 -19.72
C LYS A 62 24.80 16.71 -18.25
N LEU A 63 24.60 15.60 -17.56
CA LEU A 63 24.32 15.55 -16.12
C LEU A 63 25.51 16.14 -15.36
N ARG A 64 25.30 17.25 -14.65
CA ARG A 64 26.11 17.55 -13.46
C ARG A 64 25.81 16.47 -12.44
N GLU A 65 26.86 15.88 -11.85
CA GLU A 65 26.77 14.88 -10.79
C GLU A 65 25.80 15.32 -9.70
N ILE A 66 24.60 14.75 -9.72
CA ILE A 66 23.77 14.66 -8.52
C ILE A 66 24.34 13.48 -7.77
N LYS A 67 25.00 13.74 -6.64
CA LYS A 67 25.60 12.70 -5.81
C LYS A 67 24.55 11.64 -5.47
N GLN A 68 24.79 10.43 -5.95
CA GLN A 68 24.01 9.22 -5.67
C GLN A 68 24.03 8.82 -4.17
N GLU A 69 24.89 9.49 -3.39
CA GLU A 69 25.21 9.26 -1.98
C GLU A 69 23.99 9.45 -1.04
N ASP A 70 23.11 10.42 -1.28
CA ASP A 70 22.07 10.80 -0.29
C ASP A 70 20.96 9.75 -0.11
N SER A 71 20.58 9.05 -1.19
CA SER A 71 19.48 8.07 -1.14
C SER A 71 19.88 6.77 -0.43
N LEU A 72 21.08 6.26 -0.72
CA LEU A 72 21.64 5.07 -0.08
C LEU A 72 21.96 5.32 1.40
N GLN A 73 22.39 6.54 1.75
CA GLN A 73 22.61 6.94 3.14
C GLN A 73 21.31 6.93 3.97
N ILE A 74 20.19 7.40 3.43
CA ILE A 74 18.89 7.34 4.12
C ILE A 74 18.47 5.89 4.39
N LEU A 75 18.71 5.00 3.42
CA LEU A 75 18.36 3.59 3.53
C LEU A 75 19.22 2.85 4.55
N ALA A 76 20.53 3.11 4.56
CA ALA A 76 21.46 2.59 5.56
C ALA A 76 21.11 3.12 6.96
N TRP A 77 20.96 4.44 7.10
CA TRP A 77 20.60 5.09 8.37
C TRP A 77 19.31 4.52 8.93
N ARG A 78 18.28 4.35 8.10
CA ARG A 78 17.00 3.79 8.53
C ARG A 78 17.14 2.36 9.07
N ARG A 79 17.94 1.52 8.40
CA ARG A 79 18.23 0.16 8.87
C ARG A 79 18.95 0.18 10.21
N ASP A 80 19.94 1.06 10.35
CA ASP A 80 20.73 1.20 11.59
C ASP A 80 19.90 1.77 12.76
N ASN A 81 18.82 2.49 12.46
CA ASN A 81 17.91 3.10 13.44
C ASN A 81 16.59 2.32 13.63
N GLY A 82 16.45 1.14 13.03
CA GLY A 82 15.27 0.28 13.22
C GLY A 82 13.95 0.89 12.75
N LEU A 83 13.98 1.84 11.81
CA LEU A 83 12.77 2.50 11.30
C LEU A 83 12.15 1.72 10.15
N LEU A 84 10.84 1.85 9.92
CA LEU A 84 10.15 1.36 8.71
C LEU A 84 10.09 2.44 7.62
N LEU A 85 10.09 2.04 6.34
CA LEU A 85 10.01 2.92 5.17
C LEU A 85 8.85 2.53 4.28
N HIS A 86 7.82 3.35 4.36
CA HIS A 86 6.70 3.32 3.45
C HIS A 86 7.00 4.15 2.20
N ILE A 87 6.89 3.56 1.02
CA ILE A 87 7.11 4.24 -0.25
C ILE A 87 5.80 4.52 -0.98
N HIS A 88 5.53 5.80 -1.20
CA HIS A 88 4.48 6.24 -2.11
C HIS A 88 5.00 6.31 -3.55
N ARG A 89 4.28 5.69 -4.50
CA ARG A 89 4.67 5.64 -5.93
C ARG A 89 4.25 6.90 -6.71
N ALA A 90 4.41 8.09 -6.14
CA ALA A 90 3.97 9.32 -6.82
C ALA A 90 4.60 9.44 -8.23
N MET A 91 3.84 9.95 -9.20
CA MET A 91 4.20 10.05 -10.62
C MET A 91 4.37 8.74 -11.42
N HIS A 92 4.21 7.55 -10.83
CA HIS A 92 4.42 6.28 -11.56
C HIS A 92 3.57 6.17 -12.85
N ALA A 93 2.30 6.59 -12.79
CA ALA A 93 1.35 6.56 -13.90
C ALA A 93 1.72 7.45 -15.10
N VAL A 94 2.68 8.38 -14.93
CA VAL A 94 3.26 9.13 -16.07
C VAL A 94 4.09 8.21 -16.96
N ILE A 95 4.65 7.14 -16.39
CA ILE A 95 5.60 6.23 -17.04
C ILE A 95 4.97 4.86 -17.35
N ASP A 96 4.06 4.37 -16.50
CA ASP A 96 3.62 2.97 -16.56
C ASP A 96 2.18 2.73 -17.04
N ARG A 97 1.45 3.79 -17.38
CA ARG A 97 0.04 3.69 -17.76
C ARG A 97 -0.19 3.22 -19.20
N GLN A 98 0.59 3.72 -20.15
CA GLN A 98 0.35 3.44 -21.57
C GLN A 98 1.01 2.14 -21.99
N LYS A 99 0.22 1.19 -22.53
CA LYS A 99 0.73 -0.13 -22.94
C LYS A 99 1.75 -0.06 -24.09
N ASN A 100 1.67 0.98 -24.94
CA ASN A 100 2.52 1.14 -26.12
C ASN A 100 3.81 1.94 -25.89
N HIS A 101 3.93 2.68 -24.78
CA HIS A 101 5.11 3.49 -24.49
C HIS A 101 5.30 3.69 -22.99
N GLY A 102 6.53 3.51 -22.53
CA GLY A 102 6.91 3.72 -21.13
C GLY A 102 7.55 2.48 -20.52
N MET A 103 7.38 2.31 -19.21
CA MET A 103 7.94 1.19 -18.46
C MET A 103 6.91 0.68 -17.48
N HIS A 104 6.52 -0.59 -17.61
CA HIS A 104 5.48 -1.19 -16.78
C HIS A 104 5.86 -1.18 -15.29
N PHE A 105 4.88 -0.98 -14.40
CA PHE A 105 5.08 -0.83 -12.95
C PHE A 105 5.89 -1.97 -12.31
N ARG A 106 5.72 -3.22 -12.79
CA ARG A 106 6.52 -4.38 -12.35
C ARG A 106 8.03 -4.15 -12.35
N VAL A 107 8.55 -3.32 -13.28
CA VAL A 107 9.98 -2.99 -13.33
C VAL A 107 10.35 -2.00 -12.22
N LEU A 108 9.50 -1.00 -11.98
CA LEU A 108 9.64 -0.06 -10.87
C LEU A 108 9.55 -0.77 -9.51
N ALA A 109 8.65 -1.76 -9.39
CA ALA A 109 8.52 -2.60 -8.20
C ALA A 109 9.81 -3.37 -7.88
N LYS A 110 10.42 -4.01 -8.90
CA LYS A 110 11.73 -4.67 -8.76
C LYS A 110 12.83 -3.68 -8.36
N ALA A 111 12.89 -2.53 -9.03
CA ALA A 111 13.87 -1.49 -8.73
C ALA A 111 13.74 -0.97 -7.28
N LEU A 112 12.50 -0.86 -6.78
CA LEU A 112 12.24 -0.47 -5.41
C LEU A 112 12.63 -1.54 -4.39
N ARG A 113 12.32 -2.82 -4.65
CA ARG A 113 12.73 -3.92 -3.76
C ARG A 113 14.25 -3.98 -3.63
N LEU A 114 14.98 -3.81 -4.74
CA LEU A 114 16.44 -3.67 -4.74
C LEU A 114 16.92 -2.41 -4.01
N SER A 115 16.21 -1.29 -4.18
CA SER A 115 16.55 -0.04 -3.51
C SER A 115 16.29 -0.06 -2.00
N GLY A 116 15.38 -0.89 -1.49
CA GLY A 116 15.13 -1.04 -0.05
C GLY A 116 13.96 -0.24 0.52
N GLY A 117 12.73 -0.55 0.12
CA GLY A 117 11.51 -0.12 0.82
C GLY A 117 10.89 -1.28 1.60
N ASP A 118 10.17 -1.02 2.71
CA ASP A 118 9.36 -2.09 3.31
C ASP A 118 7.99 -2.17 2.69
N HIS A 119 7.37 -1.01 2.42
CA HIS A 119 6.03 -0.95 1.86
C HIS A 119 6.05 -0.20 0.53
N ILE A 120 5.23 -0.63 -0.42
CA ILE A 120 4.96 0.13 -1.64
C ILE A 120 3.50 0.01 -2.06
N HIS A 121 2.92 1.12 -2.50
CA HIS A 121 1.60 1.10 -3.14
C HIS A 121 1.59 0.19 -4.38
N SER A 122 0.72 -0.82 -4.38
CA SER A 122 0.60 -1.82 -5.44
C SER A 122 -0.64 -1.58 -6.32
N GLY A 123 -1.64 -0.86 -5.82
CA GLY A 123 -2.92 -0.68 -6.51
C GLY A 123 -4.02 -1.43 -5.77
N THR A 124 -5.26 -1.29 -6.22
CA THR A 124 -6.43 -1.85 -5.52
C THR A 124 -7.23 -2.82 -6.36
N VAL A 125 -7.05 -2.83 -7.68
CA VAL A 125 -7.87 -3.55 -8.68
C VAL A 125 -9.32 -3.06 -8.75
N VAL A 126 -9.99 -2.91 -7.61
CA VAL A 126 -11.40 -2.55 -7.47
C VAL A 126 -11.64 -1.08 -7.09
N GLY A 127 -10.58 -0.33 -6.82
CA GLY A 127 -10.69 1.07 -6.41
C GLY A 127 -10.59 2.04 -7.58
N LYS A 128 -10.54 3.34 -7.26
CA LYS A 128 -10.61 4.43 -8.25
C LYS A 128 -9.44 4.53 -9.25
N LEU A 129 -8.33 3.83 -8.99
CA LEU A 129 -7.12 3.91 -9.81
C LEU A 129 -6.96 2.62 -10.59
N GLU A 130 -6.52 2.74 -11.83
CA GLU A 130 -6.34 1.62 -12.77
C GLU A 130 -5.47 0.50 -12.17
N GLY A 131 -5.91 -0.75 -12.36
CA GLY A 131 -5.18 -1.94 -11.98
C GLY A 131 -5.85 -3.20 -12.52
N GLU A 132 -5.20 -3.87 -13.47
CA GLU A 132 -5.67 -5.18 -13.97
C GLU A 132 -5.33 -6.27 -12.97
N ARG A 133 -6.29 -7.16 -12.64
CA ARG A 133 -6.15 -8.16 -11.56
C ARG A 133 -4.93 -9.06 -11.74
N ASP A 134 -4.83 -9.77 -12.87
CA ASP A 134 -3.78 -10.77 -13.08
C ASP A 134 -2.38 -10.15 -13.15
N ILE A 135 -2.28 -8.98 -13.78
CA ILE A 135 -1.05 -8.19 -13.80
C ILE A 135 -0.65 -7.72 -12.40
N THR A 136 -1.64 -7.33 -11.57
CA THR A 136 -1.43 -6.90 -10.19
C THR A 136 -0.92 -8.04 -9.32
N LEU A 137 -1.56 -9.22 -9.42
CA LEU A 137 -1.08 -10.42 -8.75
C LEU A 137 0.38 -10.73 -9.13
N GLY A 138 0.71 -10.67 -10.42
CA GLY A 138 2.08 -10.91 -10.88
C GLY A 138 3.13 -10.00 -10.22
N PHE A 139 2.91 -8.69 -10.18
CA PHE A 139 3.90 -7.81 -9.54
C PHE A 139 3.82 -7.77 -8.00
N VAL A 140 2.73 -8.23 -7.39
CA VAL A 140 2.65 -8.49 -5.95
C VAL A 140 3.52 -9.70 -5.59
N ASP A 141 3.47 -10.77 -6.38
CA ASP A 141 4.35 -11.95 -6.22
C ASP A 141 5.83 -11.51 -6.33
N LEU A 142 6.16 -10.66 -7.31
CA LEU A 142 7.51 -10.09 -7.45
C LEU A 142 7.96 -9.24 -6.25
N LEU A 143 7.05 -8.64 -5.51
CA LEU A 143 7.35 -7.84 -4.33
C LEU A 143 7.58 -8.71 -3.08
N ARG A 144 6.84 -9.82 -2.93
CA ARG A 144 6.84 -10.61 -1.71
C ARG A 144 7.71 -11.86 -1.77
N ASP A 145 7.58 -12.63 -2.84
CA ASP A 145 8.10 -14.00 -2.89
C ASP A 145 9.61 -14.01 -3.15
N ASP A 146 10.28 -15.08 -2.77
CA ASP A 146 11.71 -15.24 -3.01
C ASP A 146 11.98 -15.72 -4.46
N PHE A 147 11.10 -16.58 -4.98
CA PHE A 147 11.24 -17.14 -6.32
C PHE A 147 9.90 -17.09 -7.07
N ILE A 148 9.91 -16.47 -8.24
CA ILE A 148 8.71 -16.27 -9.07
C ILE A 148 8.98 -16.87 -10.45
N GLU A 149 8.20 -17.87 -10.84
CA GLU A 149 8.29 -18.48 -12.16
C GLU A 149 7.78 -17.57 -13.27
N LYS A 150 8.27 -17.80 -14.49
CA LYS A 150 7.76 -17.16 -15.69
C LYS A 150 6.29 -17.52 -15.93
N ASP A 151 5.42 -16.53 -15.86
CA ASP A 151 4.01 -16.62 -16.23
C ASP A 151 3.57 -15.40 -17.06
N ARG A 152 3.35 -15.60 -18.35
CA ARG A 152 2.93 -14.51 -19.24
C ARG A 152 1.51 -14.04 -18.99
N SER A 153 0.64 -14.87 -18.42
CA SER A 153 -0.75 -14.48 -18.12
C SER A 153 -0.81 -13.39 -17.05
N ARG A 154 0.12 -13.45 -16.07
CA ARG A 154 0.34 -12.41 -15.05
C ARG A 154 1.38 -11.35 -15.45
N GLY A 155 1.83 -11.37 -16.72
CA GLY A 155 2.82 -10.43 -17.22
C GLY A 155 4.25 -10.63 -16.69
N ILE A 156 4.59 -11.82 -16.19
CA ILE A 156 5.93 -12.21 -15.75
C ILE A 156 6.67 -12.85 -16.93
N TYR A 157 7.55 -12.08 -17.54
CA TYR A 157 8.27 -12.50 -18.76
C TYR A 157 9.50 -13.37 -18.47
N PHE A 158 10.06 -13.24 -17.27
CA PHE A 158 11.28 -13.92 -16.83
C PHE A 158 11.08 -14.44 -15.41
N THR A 159 11.54 -15.66 -15.17
CA THR A 159 11.71 -16.19 -13.81
C THR A 159 12.62 -15.24 -13.03
N GLN A 160 12.24 -14.95 -11.79
CA GLN A 160 12.98 -14.06 -10.90
C GLN A 160 13.30 -14.80 -9.61
N ASP A 161 14.59 -14.89 -9.30
CA ASP A 161 15.11 -15.34 -8.01
C ASP A 161 15.63 -14.11 -7.26
N TRP A 162 15.23 -13.95 -6.00
CA TRP A 162 15.61 -12.86 -5.11
C TRP A 162 16.70 -13.25 -4.12
N VAL A 163 17.11 -14.53 -4.10
CA VAL A 163 18.21 -15.06 -3.28
C VAL A 163 18.17 -14.57 -1.83
N SER A 164 16.98 -14.72 -1.21
CA SER A 164 16.66 -14.33 0.16
C SER A 164 16.65 -12.82 0.43
N LEU A 165 16.58 -11.97 -0.59
CA LEU A 165 16.31 -10.55 -0.39
C LEU A 165 14.90 -10.39 0.22
N PRO A 166 14.75 -9.65 1.34
CA PRO A 166 13.45 -9.48 2.00
C PRO A 166 12.35 -9.00 1.04
N GLY A 167 11.13 -9.48 1.29
CA GLY A 167 9.94 -9.03 0.60
C GLY A 167 9.54 -7.60 0.97
N VAL A 168 8.67 -7.02 0.15
CA VAL A 168 8.07 -5.70 0.33
C VAL A 168 6.56 -5.88 0.49
N ILE A 169 5.98 -5.32 1.54
CA ILE A 169 4.55 -5.40 1.80
C ILE A 169 3.78 -4.52 0.78
N PRO A 170 2.91 -5.11 -0.05
CA PRO A 170 2.07 -4.37 -0.97
C PRO A 170 1.00 -3.56 -0.22
N VAL A 171 0.81 -2.32 -0.65
CA VAL A 171 -0.18 -1.40 -0.07
C VAL A 171 -1.30 -1.17 -1.08
N ALA A 172 -2.50 -1.65 -0.77
CA ALA A 172 -3.72 -1.36 -1.52
C ALA A 172 -4.34 -0.06 -1.00
N SER A 173 -4.39 0.97 -1.84
CA SER A 173 -4.85 2.29 -1.44
C SER A 173 -5.48 3.05 -2.62
N GLY A 174 -6.59 3.72 -2.36
CA GLY A 174 -7.25 4.63 -3.30
C GLY A 174 -8.66 4.20 -3.69
N GLY A 175 -9.66 4.95 -3.20
CA GLY A 175 -11.07 4.75 -3.58
C GLY A 175 -11.65 3.41 -3.10
N ILE A 176 -11.18 2.89 -1.97
CA ILE A 176 -11.69 1.65 -1.38
C ILE A 176 -12.52 1.94 -0.11
N HIS A 177 -13.45 1.04 0.20
CA HIS A 177 -14.42 1.11 1.31
C HIS A 177 -14.82 -0.32 1.72
N VAL A 178 -15.65 -0.47 2.76
CA VAL A 178 -15.99 -1.76 3.39
C VAL A 178 -16.48 -2.85 2.43
N TRP A 179 -17.26 -2.50 1.39
CA TRP A 179 -17.70 -3.47 0.37
C TRP A 179 -16.59 -4.07 -0.49
N HIS A 180 -15.41 -3.43 -0.54
CA HIS A 180 -14.24 -3.96 -1.23
C HIS A 180 -13.43 -4.93 -0.38
N MET A 181 -13.70 -5.02 0.94
CA MET A 181 -12.87 -5.81 1.87
C MET A 181 -12.73 -7.29 1.45
N PRO A 182 -13.79 -8.03 1.08
CA PRO A 182 -13.64 -9.43 0.69
C PRO A 182 -12.71 -9.61 -0.52
N ALA A 183 -12.86 -8.77 -1.54
CA ALA A 183 -12.02 -8.81 -2.74
C ALA A 183 -10.57 -8.43 -2.43
N LEU A 184 -10.34 -7.44 -1.57
CA LEU A 184 -8.99 -7.04 -1.16
C LEU A 184 -8.30 -8.15 -0.35
N THR A 185 -9.02 -8.79 0.58
CA THR A 185 -8.50 -9.93 1.35
C THR A 185 -8.19 -11.14 0.46
N GLU A 186 -8.98 -11.39 -0.58
CA GLU A 186 -8.72 -12.45 -1.56
C GLU A 186 -7.50 -12.13 -2.44
N ILE A 187 -7.42 -10.91 -2.98
CA ILE A 187 -6.37 -10.52 -3.93
C ILE A 187 -5.01 -10.40 -3.24
N PHE A 188 -4.96 -9.75 -2.07
CA PHE A 188 -3.69 -9.38 -1.44
C PHE A 188 -3.31 -10.32 -0.29
N GLY A 189 -4.24 -11.04 0.32
CA GLY A 189 -3.95 -11.90 1.47
C GLY A 189 -3.45 -11.11 2.70
N ASP A 190 -2.86 -11.85 3.65
CA ASP A 190 -2.53 -11.32 4.98
C ASP A 190 -1.33 -10.36 4.97
N ASP A 191 -0.32 -10.64 4.15
CA ASP A 191 0.86 -9.79 4.01
C ASP A 191 0.58 -8.61 3.08
N SER A 192 -0.28 -7.70 3.55
CA SER A 192 -0.67 -6.49 2.84
C SER A 192 -1.11 -5.38 3.79
N VAL A 193 -1.10 -4.14 3.29
CA VAL A 193 -1.70 -2.99 3.98
C VAL A 193 -2.87 -2.48 3.16
N LEU A 194 -4.06 -2.43 3.76
CA LEU A 194 -5.27 -1.88 3.14
C LEU A 194 -5.54 -0.48 3.70
N GLN A 195 -5.45 0.56 2.87
CA GLN A 195 -5.58 1.96 3.30
C GLN A 195 -6.92 2.58 2.92
N PHE A 196 -7.73 2.87 3.94
CA PHE A 196 -9.02 3.50 3.81
C PHE A 196 -8.95 4.98 4.21
N GLY A 197 -8.58 5.86 3.26
CA GLY A 197 -8.59 7.31 3.49
C GLY A 197 -10.03 7.84 3.56
N GLY A 198 -10.63 8.13 2.40
CA GLY A 198 -12.04 8.54 2.33
C GLY A 198 -13.00 7.50 2.92
N GLY A 199 -12.67 6.20 2.84
CA GLY A 199 -13.42 5.11 3.47
C GLY A 199 -13.33 5.06 5.00
N THR A 200 -12.57 5.95 5.65
CA THR A 200 -12.57 6.13 7.12
C THR A 200 -13.10 7.52 7.46
N LEU A 201 -12.47 8.57 6.92
CA LEU A 201 -12.81 9.96 7.25
C LEU A 201 -14.19 10.38 6.73
N GLY A 202 -14.71 9.69 5.70
CA GLY A 202 -16.04 9.93 5.14
C GLY A 202 -17.16 9.17 5.88
N HIS A 203 -16.86 8.49 6.98
CA HIS A 203 -17.88 7.79 7.77
C HIS A 203 -18.85 8.80 8.42
N PRO A 204 -20.17 8.57 8.40
CA PRO A 204 -21.17 9.56 8.83
C PRO A 204 -21.07 9.91 10.33
N TRP A 205 -20.41 9.07 11.12
CA TRP A 205 -20.23 9.26 12.57
C TRP A 205 -18.79 9.64 12.96
N GLY A 206 -17.95 10.01 11.98
CA GLY A 206 -16.58 10.45 12.20
C GLY A 206 -15.52 9.33 12.16
N ASN A 207 -14.26 9.71 12.40
CA ASN A 207 -13.08 8.90 12.10
C ASN A 207 -13.01 7.59 12.90
N ALA A 208 -13.27 7.63 14.20
CA ALA A 208 -13.18 6.44 15.05
C ALA A 208 -14.20 5.36 14.65
N PRO A 209 -15.50 5.68 14.46
CA PRO A 209 -16.45 4.74 13.87
C PRO A 209 -16.05 4.24 12.48
N GLY A 210 -15.50 5.10 11.62
CA GLY A 210 -14.98 4.67 10.32
C GLY A 210 -13.84 3.64 10.44
N ALA A 211 -12.94 3.83 11.41
CA ALA A 211 -11.85 2.88 11.67
C ALA A 211 -12.39 1.55 12.22
N VAL A 212 -13.39 1.60 13.11
CA VAL A 212 -14.09 0.42 13.63
C VAL A 212 -14.77 -0.36 12.50
N ALA A 213 -15.52 0.32 11.62
CA ALA A 213 -16.18 -0.30 10.48
C ALA A 213 -15.21 -1.07 9.58
N ASN A 214 -14.08 -0.44 9.22
CA ASN A 214 -13.05 -1.09 8.40
C ASN A 214 -12.39 -2.28 9.13
N ARG A 215 -12.13 -2.14 10.44
CA ARG A 215 -11.53 -3.22 11.24
C ARG A 215 -12.46 -4.43 11.35
N VAL A 216 -13.74 -4.21 11.66
CA VAL A 216 -14.76 -5.26 11.76
C VAL A 216 -14.93 -5.97 10.42
N ALA A 217 -15.02 -5.22 9.31
CA ALA A 217 -15.14 -5.81 7.98
C ALA A 217 -13.94 -6.73 7.65
N LEU A 218 -12.70 -6.29 7.99
CA LEU A 218 -11.50 -7.09 7.75
C LEU A 218 -11.48 -8.36 8.59
N GLU A 219 -11.71 -8.26 9.90
CA GLU A 219 -11.69 -9.44 10.78
C GLU A 219 -12.79 -10.44 10.41
N ALA A 220 -13.98 -9.98 10.02
CA ALA A 220 -15.04 -10.85 9.51
C ALA A 220 -14.64 -11.58 8.23
N CYS A 221 -13.97 -10.90 7.29
CA CYS A 221 -13.47 -11.54 6.06
C CYS A 221 -12.36 -12.56 6.36
N VAL A 222 -11.41 -12.23 7.23
CA VAL A 222 -10.33 -13.14 7.61
C VAL A 222 -10.88 -14.37 8.34
N GLN A 223 -11.82 -14.18 9.28
CA GLN A 223 -12.49 -15.29 9.97
C GLN A 223 -13.21 -16.19 8.96
N ALA A 224 -14.07 -15.62 8.11
CA ALA A 224 -14.82 -16.37 7.11
C ALA A 224 -13.91 -17.17 6.17
N ARG A 225 -12.83 -16.56 5.67
CA ARG A 225 -11.82 -17.24 4.85
C ARG A 225 -11.18 -18.42 5.59
N ASN A 226 -10.79 -18.22 6.84
CA ASN A 226 -10.14 -19.24 7.65
C ASN A 226 -11.10 -20.38 8.04
N GLU A 227 -12.40 -20.11 8.08
CA GLU A 227 -13.48 -21.10 8.23
C GLU A 227 -13.83 -21.81 6.90
N GLY A 228 -13.14 -21.48 5.80
CA GLY A 228 -13.28 -22.14 4.51
C GLY A 228 -14.37 -21.55 3.60
N ARG A 229 -14.91 -20.37 3.93
CA ARG A 229 -15.88 -19.66 3.07
C ARG A 229 -15.19 -19.04 1.85
N ASP A 230 -15.91 -19.00 0.74
CA ASP A 230 -15.42 -18.38 -0.50
C ASP A 230 -15.70 -16.87 -0.48
N LEU A 231 -14.66 -16.06 -0.27
CA LEU A 231 -14.80 -14.60 -0.25
C LEU A 231 -15.29 -14.01 -1.58
N ALA A 232 -15.00 -14.65 -2.72
CA ALA A 232 -15.41 -14.17 -4.03
C ALA A 232 -16.92 -14.36 -4.24
N ALA A 233 -17.46 -15.50 -3.79
CA ALA A 233 -18.89 -15.81 -3.90
C ALA A 233 -19.72 -15.21 -2.76
N GLU A 234 -19.20 -15.25 -1.53
CA GLU A 234 -19.95 -14.96 -0.29
C GLU A 234 -19.62 -13.60 0.34
N GLY A 235 -18.66 -12.85 -0.22
CA GLY A 235 -18.15 -11.61 0.39
C GLY A 235 -19.24 -10.61 0.81
N ASN A 236 -20.25 -10.40 -0.03
CA ASN A 236 -21.36 -9.51 0.31
C ASN A 236 -22.24 -10.04 1.46
N ALA A 237 -22.39 -11.36 1.58
CA ALA A 237 -23.13 -11.97 2.68
C ALA A 237 -22.37 -11.82 3.99
N ILE A 238 -21.05 -12.08 3.98
CA ILE A 238 -20.15 -11.91 5.13
C ILE A 238 -20.23 -10.48 5.68
N ILE A 239 -20.12 -9.47 4.81
CA ILE A 239 -20.21 -8.07 5.23
C ILE A 239 -21.59 -7.78 5.85
N ARG A 240 -22.69 -8.23 5.22
CA ARG A 240 -24.04 -8.03 5.76
C ARG A 240 -24.27 -8.76 7.08
N GLU A 241 -23.68 -9.92 7.28
CA GLU A 241 -23.74 -10.67 8.55
C GLU A 241 -23.04 -9.88 9.66
N ALA A 242 -21.84 -9.34 9.39
CA ALA A 242 -21.11 -8.50 10.33
C ALA A 242 -21.85 -7.19 10.66
N SER A 243 -22.50 -6.55 9.66
CA SER A 243 -23.31 -5.34 9.87
C SER A 243 -24.49 -5.54 10.82
N LYS A 244 -24.96 -6.77 11.06
CA LYS A 244 -26.07 -7.03 12.00
C LYS A 244 -25.69 -6.72 13.45
N TRP A 245 -24.42 -6.81 13.80
CA TRP A 245 -23.93 -6.62 15.17
C TRP A 245 -22.91 -5.49 15.32
N SER A 246 -22.39 -4.91 14.22
CA SER A 246 -21.63 -3.65 14.24
C SER A 246 -22.42 -2.51 13.59
N PRO A 247 -22.95 -1.58 14.39
CA PRO A 247 -23.66 -0.40 13.89
C PRO A 247 -22.77 0.50 13.01
N GLU A 248 -21.49 0.62 13.31
CA GLU A 248 -20.53 1.40 12.52
C GLU A 248 -20.36 0.78 11.13
N LEU A 249 -20.19 -0.54 11.04
CA LEU A 249 -20.14 -1.22 9.75
C LEU A 249 -21.46 -1.07 8.98
N ALA A 250 -22.61 -1.18 9.65
CA ALA A 250 -23.91 -0.97 8.99
C ALA A 250 -24.03 0.43 8.38
N ALA A 251 -23.63 1.47 9.12
CA ALA A 251 -23.64 2.85 8.64
C ALA A 251 -22.70 3.03 7.44
N ALA A 252 -21.48 2.50 7.51
CA ALA A 252 -20.52 2.49 6.39
C ALA A 252 -21.07 1.79 5.14
N CYS A 253 -21.72 0.65 5.33
CA CYS A 253 -22.33 -0.14 4.26
C CYS A 253 -23.41 0.66 3.52
N GLU A 254 -24.29 1.37 4.25
CA GLU A 254 -25.33 2.17 3.63
C GLU A 254 -24.79 3.36 2.82
N VAL A 255 -23.72 4.00 3.30
CA VAL A 255 -23.12 5.16 2.62
C VAL A 255 -22.49 4.78 1.29
N TRP A 256 -21.86 3.61 1.18
CA TRP A 256 -21.05 3.24 0.00
C TRP A 256 -21.62 2.10 -0.85
N LYS A 257 -22.84 1.61 -0.60
CA LYS A 257 -23.42 0.42 -1.28
C LYS A 257 -23.49 0.51 -2.82
N GLU A 258 -23.70 1.71 -3.35
CA GLU A 258 -23.82 1.94 -4.81
C GLU A 258 -22.50 2.37 -5.47
N ILE A 259 -21.43 2.59 -4.68
CA ILE A 259 -20.18 3.13 -5.22
C ILE A 259 -19.34 1.99 -5.80
N ARG A 260 -19.03 2.10 -7.10
CA ARG A 260 -18.14 1.21 -7.86
C ARG A 260 -17.33 2.05 -8.85
N PHE A 261 -16.17 1.55 -9.25
CA PHE A 261 -15.26 2.21 -10.20
C PHE A 261 -15.03 1.35 -11.43
#